data_AF-L9W2L0-F1
#
_entry.id   AF-L9W2L0-F1
#
_cell.length_a   1.000
_cell.length_b   1.000
_cell.length_c   1.000
_cell.angle_alpha   90.00
_cell.angle_beta   90.00
_cell.angle_gamma   90.00
#
_symmetry.space_group_name_H-M   'P 1'
#
loop_
_entity.id
_entity.type
_entity.pdbx_description
1 polymer ?
#
loop_
_entity_poly.entity_id
_entity_poly.type
_entity_poly.pdbx_seq_one_letter_code
_entity_poly.pdbx_strand_id
1 'polypeptide(L)'
;MDRHTTEFEFELRSCRWAERAWPPTEATSGNHVIVARQLGTKRRRWDTIVLECDPAALRERAAFGPERLDSDLLHLVRNAPTEWTYYRDCLPDPGYPWRYVREAIHRADDRDILETRKSGNRIQIRRKWPYPDWVDRIIAIENKPDLDASAARVLGSQLEYDVAVSLADEVWVATRATGNAVEPALFEGVPIEAGILALEPAALTATVEWYPRTLPVAEPGTRILERPDGGARDGSAARFEYVDPETKAETRLAIAERAYERGWRSFVDTMRPDCRGFQLRARDGTQLRPHCSAKGRCQTAAECSGSCPEFEPEPPGWRTRGWPIEGGPGTRCRQLLEDRRRRRRPGL
;
A
#
# COMPACT_ATOMS: atom_id res chain seq x y z
N MET A 1 20.45 -10.78 21.73
CA MET A 1 19.67 -9.85 20.90
C MET A 1 20.25 -9.91 19.50
N ASP A 2 19.49 -10.41 18.53
CA ASP A 2 19.99 -10.63 17.18
C ASP A 2 20.12 -9.28 16.45
N ARG A 3 21.35 -8.93 16.07
CA ARG A 3 21.72 -7.64 15.44
C ARG A 3 21.26 -7.52 13.98
N HIS A 4 20.56 -8.53 13.45
CA HIS A 4 20.16 -8.61 12.05
C HIS A 4 18.64 -8.72 11.91
N THR A 5 17.91 -7.67 12.27
CA THR A 5 16.55 -7.51 11.73
C THR A 5 16.70 -7.26 10.24
N THR A 6 16.23 -8.18 9.40
CA THR A 6 16.20 -7.99 7.95
C THR A 6 15.34 -6.78 7.58
N GLU A 7 15.60 -6.14 6.44
CA GLU A 7 14.78 -5.03 5.92
C GLU A 7 13.29 -5.39 5.88
N PHE A 8 12.98 -6.63 5.48
CA PHE A 8 11.62 -7.15 5.51
C PHE A 8 11.02 -7.24 6.92
N GLU A 9 11.77 -7.72 7.92
CA GLU A 9 11.27 -7.79 9.28
C GLU A 9 11.06 -6.38 9.87
N PHE A 10 11.96 -5.44 9.57
CA PHE A 10 11.82 -4.04 9.98
C PHE A 10 10.59 -3.40 9.34
N GLU A 11 10.37 -3.59 8.04
CA GLU A 11 9.19 -3.13 7.30
C GLU A 11 7.88 -3.65 7.95
N LEU A 12 7.83 -4.93 8.33
CA LEU A 12 6.66 -5.47 9.04
C LEU A 12 6.42 -4.78 10.40
N ARG A 13 7.49 -4.45 11.14
CA ARG A 13 7.38 -3.72 12.41
C ARG A 13 6.93 -2.28 12.19
N SER A 14 7.45 -1.61 11.17
CA SER A 14 7.05 -0.27 10.74
C SER A 14 5.56 -0.22 10.38
N CYS A 15 5.10 -1.14 9.52
CA CYS A 15 3.67 -1.28 9.19
C CYS A 15 2.78 -1.49 10.42
N ARG A 16 3.24 -2.30 11.38
CA ARG A 16 2.48 -2.58 12.61
C ARG A 16 2.46 -1.39 13.55
N TRP A 17 3.56 -0.66 13.67
CA TRP A 17 3.61 0.59 14.43
C TRP A 17 2.65 1.61 13.82
N ALA A 18 2.72 1.85 12.51
CA ALA A 18 1.84 2.79 11.82
C ALA A 18 0.35 2.43 12.00
N GLU A 19 -0.03 1.15 11.88
CA GLU A 19 -1.42 0.72 12.09
C GLU A 19 -1.96 1.02 13.50
N ARG A 20 -1.07 1.11 14.49
CA ARG A 20 -1.41 1.29 15.91
C ARG A 20 -1.31 2.73 16.39
N ALA A 21 -0.34 3.48 15.89
CA ALA A 21 0.15 4.70 16.52
C ALA A 21 0.40 5.84 15.52
N TRP A 22 -0.02 5.69 14.27
CA TRP A 22 -0.04 6.82 13.34
C TRP A 22 -1.21 7.78 13.67
N PRO A 23 -1.02 9.11 13.60
CA PRO A 23 0.22 9.83 13.28
C PRO A 23 1.21 9.90 14.46
N PRO A 24 2.53 10.07 14.20
CA PRO A 24 3.57 10.03 15.23
C PRO A 24 3.53 11.21 16.23
N THR A 25 2.80 12.29 15.92
CA THR A 25 2.91 13.59 16.61
C THR A 25 1.62 14.09 17.24
N GLU A 26 0.48 13.42 16.99
CA GLU A 26 -0.82 13.87 17.50
C GLU A 26 -1.51 12.78 18.31
N ALA A 27 -2.25 13.19 19.35
CA ALA A 27 -3.11 12.30 20.11
C ALA A 27 -4.37 11.97 19.30
N THR A 28 -4.28 11.00 18.38
CA THR A 28 -5.37 10.44 17.56
C THR A 28 -6.17 11.49 16.79
N SER A 29 -5.88 11.68 15.51
CA SER A 29 -6.54 12.66 14.60
C SER A 29 -8.03 12.39 14.31
N GLY A 30 -8.69 11.48 15.04
CA GLY A 30 -10.06 11.01 14.74
C GLY A 30 -10.16 10.14 13.48
N ASN A 31 -9.19 10.26 12.56
CA ASN A 31 -9.11 9.53 11.31
C ASN A 31 -8.86 8.04 11.52
N HIS A 32 -9.39 7.23 10.60
CA HIS A 32 -9.13 5.81 10.57
C HIS A 32 -7.90 5.52 9.71
N VAL A 33 -6.98 4.70 10.24
CA VAL A 33 -5.71 4.37 9.56
C VAL A 33 -5.78 3.02 8.87
N ILE A 34 -5.49 3.02 7.56
CA ILE A 34 -5.21 1.83 6.75
C ILE A 34 -3.74 1.82 6.37
N VAL A 35 -3.06 0.71 6.64
CA VAL A 35 -1.64 0.52 6.27
C VAL A 35 -1.51 -0.57 5.22
N ALA A 36 -0.76 -0.27 4.17
CA ALA A 36 -0.41 -1.20 3.12
C ALA A 36 1.10 -1.28 2.90
N ARG A 37 1.56 -2.44 2.42
CA ARG A 37 2.97 -2.66 2.14
C ARG A 37 3.21 -2.85 0.65
N GLN A 38 4.40 -2.46 0.21
CA GLN A 38 4.92 -2.81 -1.12
C GLN A 38 3.90 -2.49 -2.22
N LEU A 39 3.48 -1.23 -2.24
CA LEU A 39 2.55 -0.70 -3.23
C LEU A 39 3.29 0.21 -4.17
N GLY A 40 2.88 0.23 -5.43
CA GLY A 40 3.56 1.05 -6.41
C GLY A 40 2.78 1.18 -7.70
N THR A 41 3.02 2.26 -8.41
CA THR A 41 2.61 2.43 -9.80
C THR A 41 3.55 1.67 -10.72
N LYS A 42 3.39 1.80 -12.04
CA LYS A 42 4.38 1.27 -13.01
C LYS A 42 5.77 1.91 -12.83
N ARG A 43 5.87 3.08 -12.19
CA ARG A 43 7.08 3.90 -12.15
C ARG A 43 7.77 3.95 -10.79
N ARG A 44 7.04 3.71 -9.71
CA ARG A 44 7.53 3.89 -8.33
C ARG A 44 6.83 2.92 -7.40
N ARG A 45 7.57 2.32 -6.46
CA ARG A 45 7.05 1.41 -5.44
C ARG A 45 7.54 1.82 -4.07
N TRP A 46 6.61 2.08 -3.17
CA TRP A 46 6.84 2.43 -1.79
C TRP A 46 6.79 1.22 -0.88
N ASP A 47 7.63 1.23 0.14
CA ASP A 47 7.68 0.14 1.12
C ASP A 47 6.42 0.10 1.98
N THR A 48 6.00 1.24 2.52
CA THR A 48 4.82 1.37 3.36
C THR A 48 3.99 2.57 2.92
N ILE A 49 2.69 2.36 2.75
CA ILE A 49 1.70 3.40 2.52
C ILE A 49 0.77 3.44 3.73
N VAL A 50 0.57 4.62 4.28
CA VAL A 50 -0.42 4.89 5.32
C VAL A 50 -1.50 5.78 4.71
N LEU A 51 -2.75 5.37 4.83
CA LEU A 51 -3.90 6.21 4.52
C LEU A 51 -4.50 6.71 5.82
N GLU A 52 -4.73 8.02 5.87
CA GLU A 52 -5.65 8.63 6.81
C GLU A 52 -7.00 8.79 6.10
N CYS A 53 -8.04 8.24 6.70
CA CYS A 53 -9.36 8.15 6.09
C CYS A 53 -10.43 8.73 7.03
N ASP A 54 -11.39 9.45 6.45
CA ASP A 54 -12.62 9.78 7.15
C ASP A 54 -13.35 8.47 7.52
N PRO A 55 -13.64 8.23 8.82
CA PRO A 55 -14.24 6.97 9.25
C PRO A 55 -15.64 6.71 8.70
N ALA A 56 -16.43 7.75 8.39
CA ALA A 56 -17.78 7.59 7.88
C ALA A 56 -17.78 7.27 6.38
N ALA A 57 -17.06 8.06 5.58
CA ALA A 57 -16.84 7.83 4.17
C ALA A 57 -16.16 6.47 3.91
N LEU A 58 -15.26 6.02 4.79
CA LEU A 58 -14.68 4.68 4.69
C LEU A 58 -15.72 3.56 4.88
N ARG A 59 -16.72 3.76 5.75
CA ARG A 59 -17.85 2.81 5.89
C ARG A 59 -18.74 2.81 4.65
N GLU A 60 -18.95 3.96 4.03
CA GLU A 60 -19.66 4.06 2.75
C GLU A 60 -18.89 3.35 1.63
N ARG A 61 -17.56 3.50 1.59
CA ARG A 61 -16.70 2.77 0.65
C ARG A 61 -16.82 1.26 0.83
N ALA A 62 -17.06 0.77 2.05
CA ALA A 62 -17.24 -0.67 2.30
C ALA A 62 -18.45 -1.27 1.57
N ALA A 63 -19.46 -0.48 1.21
CA ALA A 63 -20.60 -0.94 0.40
C ALA A 63 -20.18 -1.47 -0.99
N PHE A 64 -19.02 -1.04 -1.49
CA PHE A 64 -18.43 -1.50 -2.76
C PHE A 64 -17.61 -2.80 -2.62
N GLY A 65 -17.58 -3.39 -1.42
CA GLY A 65 -16.93 -4.66 -1.13
C GLY A 65 -15.44 -4.56 -0.73
N PRO A 66 -14.82 -5.70 -0.40
CA PRO A 66 -13.44 -5.79 0.08
C PRO A 66 -12.38 -5.56 -0.99
N GLU A 67 -12.72 -5.82 -2.25
CA GLU A 67 -11.82 -5.71 -3.39
C GLU A 67 -11.67 -4.27 -3.85
N ARG A 68 -10.51 -3.96 -4.43
CA ARG A 68 -10.26 -2.61 -4.97
C ARG A 68 -11.21 -2.31 -6.12
N LEU A 69 -11.51 -1.04 -6.31
CA LEU A 69 -12.05 -0.53 -7.57
C LEU A 69 -10.86 -0.11 -8.44
N ASP A 70 -10.66 -0.80 -9.56
CA ASP A 70 -9.68 -0.37 -10.56
C ASP A 70 -10.18 0.88 -11.32
N SER A 71 -9.34 1.43 -12.21
CA SER A 71 -9.66 2.63 -12.97
C SER A 71 -10.99 2.54 -13.72
N ASP A 72 -11.32 1.36 -14.26
CA ASP A 72 -12.54 1.17 -15.03
C ASP A 72 -13.77 1.13 -14.11
N LEU A 73 -13.67 0.44 -12.97
CA LEU A 73 -14.74 0.44 -11.97
C LEU A 73 -14.94 1.82 -11.34
N LEU A 74 -13.86 2.54 -11.03
CA LEU A 74 -13.90 3.93 -10.55
C LEU A 74 -14.57 4.86 -11.56
N HIS A 75 -14.26 4.71 -12.85
CA HIS A 75 -14.91 5.46 -13.92
C HIS A 75 -16.43 5.23 -13.93
N LEU A 76 -16.90 4.00 -13.64
CA LEU A 76 -18.34 3.72 -13.55
C LEU A 76 -18.97 4.30 -12.28
N VAL A 77 -18.47 3.97 -11.09
CA VAL A 77 -19.15 4.31 -9.83
C VAL A 77 -19.15 5.80 -9.51
N ARG A 78 -18.19 6.56 -10.07
CA ARG A 78 -18.15 8.03 -9.93
C ARG A 78 -19.10 8.75 -10.87
N ASN A 79 -19.46 8.14 -12.00
CA ASN A 79 -20.22 8.81 -13.07
C ASN A 79 -21.62 8.21 -13.31
N ALA A 80 -21.92 7.03 -12.77
CA ALA A 80 -23.23 6.42 -12.94
C ALA A 80 -24.35 7.29 -12.31
N PRO A 81 -25.47 7.51 -13.02
CA PRO A 81 -26.56 8.38 -12.56
C PRO A 81 -27.46 7.69 -11.53
N THR A 82 -28.29 8.47 -10.82
CA THR A 82 -29.34 7.95 -9.93
C THR A 82 -30.54 7.39 -10.68
N GLU A 83 -30.72 7.77 -11.95
CA GLU A 83 -31.81 7.31 -12.80
C GLU A 83 -31.31 6.37 -13.89
N TRP A 84 -32.14 5.42 -14.30
CA TRP A 84 -31.80 4.47 -15.35
C TRP A 84 -31.49 5.16 -16.68
N THR A 85 -30.20 5.17 -17.06
CA THR A 85 -29.73 5.87 -18.26
C THR A 85 -28.86 4.96 -19.10
N TYR A 86 -28.92 5.09 -20.43
CA TYR A 86 -28.05 4.33 -21.33
C TYR A 86 -26.58 4.73 -21.06
N TYR A 87 -25.70 3.74 -20.85
CA TYR A 87 -24.35 4.02 -20.34
C TYR A 87 -23.54 5.01 -21.19
N ARG A 88 -23.76 5.05 -22.51
CA ARG A 88 -23.05 6.00 -23.39
C ARG A 88 -23.61 7.42 -23.35
N ASP A 89 -24.83 7.59 -22.84
CA ASP A 89 -25.46 8.91 -22.72
C ASP A 89 -25.11 9.58 -21.38
N CYS A 90 -24.55 8.84 -20.41
CA CYS A 90 -24.22 9.35 -19.07
C CYS A 90 -22.76 9.26 -18.66
N LEU A 91 -21.96 8.35 -19.24
CA LEU A 91 -20.54 8.23 -18.91
C LEU A 91 -19.70 9.20 -19.77
N PRO A 92 -18.67 9.85 -19.18
CA PRO A 92 -17.66 10.58 -19.95
C PRO A 92 -16.99 9.70 -21.01
N ASP A 93 -16.41 10.31 -22.04
CA ASP A 93 -15.60 9.56 -23.02
C ASP A 93 -14.44 8.86 -22.29
N PRO A 94 -14.37 7.51 -22.35
CA PRO A 94 -13.31 6.76 -21.67
C PRO A 94 -11.92 6.95 -22.29
N GLY A 95 -11.81 7.51 -23.50
CA GLY A 95 -10.52 7.60 -24.21
C GLY A 95 -10.02 6.26 -24.76
N TYR A 96 -10.86 5.21 -24.72
CA TYR A 96 -10.61 3.88 -25.27
C TYR A 96 -11.91 3.23 -25.77
N PRO A 97 -11.87 2.09 -26.49
CA PRO A 97 -13.08 1.50 -27.06
C PRO A 97 -14.15 1.12 -26.01
N TRP A 98 -15.40 1.57 -26.23
CA TRP A 98 -16.58 1.30 -25.38
C TRP A 98 -16.86 -0.18 -25.05
N ARG A 99 -16.28 -1.14 -25.77
CA ARG A 99 -16.39 -2.57 -25.43
C ARG A 99 -15.81 -2.85 -24.03
N TYR A 100 -14.74 -2.16 -23.64
CA TYR A 100 -14.10 -2.33 -22.33
C TYR A 100 -14.96 -1.73 -21.21
N VAL A 101 -15.67 -0.62 -21.48
CA VAL A 101 -16.66 -0.07 -20.56
C VAL A 101 -17.79 -1.07 -20.31
N ARG A 102 -18.28 -1.73 -21.37
CA ARG A 102 -19.30 -2.78 -21.24
C ARG A 102 -18.80 -3.97 -20.40
N GLU A 103 -17.56 -4.41 -20.59
CA GLU A 103 -16.95 -5.44 -19.75
C GLU A 103 -16.87 -4.99 -18.28
N ALA A 104 -16.47 -3.75 -18.02
CA ALA A 104 -16.46 -3.18 -16.68
C ALA A 104 -17.86 -3.10 -16.05
N ILE A 105 -18.90 -2.80 -16.84
CA ILE A 105 -20.30 -2.80 -16.37
C ILE A 105 -20.71 -4.19 -15.90
N HIS A 106 -20.37 -5.24 -16.66
CA HIS A 106 -20.64 -6.62 -16.23
C HIS A 106 -19.88 -6.97 -14.95
N ARG A 107 -18.59 -6.61 -14.85
CA ARG A 107 -17.82 -6.81 -13.61
C ARG A 107 -18.42 -6.08 -12.41
N ALA A 108 -18.96 -4.88 -12.62
CA ALA A 108 -19.59 -4.08 -11.56
C ALA A 108 -20.95 -4.67 -11.12
N ASP A 109 -21.73 -5.20 -12.05
CA ASP A 109 -22.99 -5.91 -11.80
C ASP A 109 -22.76 -7.23 -11.05
N ASP A 110 -21.78 -8.03 -11.49
CA ASP A 110 -21.37 -9.29 -10.84
C ASP A 110 -20.90 -9.06 -9.39
N ARG A 111 -20.32 -7.89 -9.12
CA ARG A 111 -19.91 -7.45 -7.77
C ARG A 111 -21.03 -6.79 -6.98
N ASP A 112 -22.22 -6.63 -7.56
CA ASP A 112 -23.39 -5.98 -6.97
C ASP A 112 -23.12 -4.51 -6.53
N ILE A 113 -22.23 -3.81 -7.23
CA ILE A 113 -21.84 -2.41 -6.94
C ILE A 113 -22.42 -1.38 -7.93
N LEU A 114 -23.04 -1.86 -9.01
CA LEU A 114 -23.72 -1.06 -10.02
C LEU A 114 -24.97 -1.82 -10.45
N GLU A 115 -26.10 -1.13 -10.59
CA GLU A 115 -27.30 -1.76 -11.14
C GLU A 115 -27.30 -1.68 -12.65
N THR A 116 -27.62 -2.80 -13.30
CA THR A 116 -27.74 -2.87 -14.75
C THR A 116 -29.11 -3.40 -15.16
N ARG A 117 -29.61 -2.93 -16.30
CA ARG A 117 -30.77 -3.52 -16.96
C ARG A 117 -30.68 -3.38 -18.46
N LYS A 118 -31.40 -4.24 -19.17
CA LYS A 118 -31.52 -4.18 -20.63
C LYS A 118 -32.87 -3.57 -21.01
N SER A 119 -32.85 -2.53 -21.84
CA SER A 119 -34.03 -1.95 -22.49
C SER A 119 -33.83 -2.03 -24.00
N GLY A 120 -34.48 -3.00 -24.65
CA GLY A 120 -34.24 -3.32 -26.05
C GLY A 120 -32.78 -3.74 -26.29
N ASN A 121 -32.04 -2.97 -27.09
CA ASN A 121 -30.62 -3.17 -27.34
C ASN A 121 -29.69 -2.30 -26.48
N ARG A 122 -30.24 -1.49 -25.57
CA ARG A 122 -29.48 -0.56 -24.73
C ARG A 122 -29.26 -1.14 -23.33
N ILE A 123 -28.01 -1.09 -22.87
CA ILE A 123 -27.66 -1.38 -21.46
C ILE A 123 -27.83 -0.08 -20.69
N GLN A 124 -28.79 -0.04 -19.77
CA GLN A 124 -28.95 1.07 -18.86
C GLN A 124 -28.25 0.75 -17.54
N ILE A 125 -27.62 1.77 -16.96
CA ILE A 125 -26.95 1.68 -15.66
C ILE A 125 -27.58 2.66 -14.69
N ARG A 126 -27.48 2.34 -13.40
CA ARG A 126 -27.87 3.19 -12.29
C ARG A 126 -26.92 2.94 -11.11
N ARG A 127 -26.47 4.01 -10.43
CA ARG A 127 -25.65 3.86 -9.22
C ARG A 127 -26.48 3.33 -8.06
N LYS A 128 -25.91 2.44 -7.26
CA LYS A 128 -26.49 1.97 -5.99
C LYS A 128 -26.19 2.95 -4.85
N TRP A 129 -24.96 3.43 -4.81
CA TRP A 129 -24.45 4.38 -3.82
C TRP A 129 -23.60 5.44 -4.52
N PRO A 130 -23.53 6.67 -3.98
CA PRO A 130 -22.49 7.61 -4.38
C PRO A 130 -21.13 7.05 -3.96
N TYR A 131 -20.11 7.19 -4.82
CA TYR A 131 -18.74 6.88 -4.43
C TYR A 131 -18.22 7.98 -3.49
N PRO A 132 -17.79 7.65 -2.26
CA PRO A 132 -17.42 8.66 -1.26
C PRO A 132 -16.00 9.18 -1.47
N ASP A 133 -15.73 10.39 -0.97
CA ASP A 133 -14.37 10.88 -0.78
C ASP A 133 -13.86 10.41 0.59
N TRP A 134 -13.18 9.27 0.61
CA TRP A 134 -12.86 8.54 1.85
C TRP A 134 -11.38 8.63 2.26
N VAL A 135 -10.55 9.32 1.48
CA VAL A 135 -9.11 9.42 1.70
C VAL A 135 -8.76 10.88 1.98
N ASP A 136 -8.37 11.18 3.21
CA ASP A 136 -7.92 12.53 3.55
C ASP A 136 -6.47 12.71 3.12
N ARG A 137 -5.61 11.74 3.46
CA ARG A 137 -4.16 11.82 3.24
C ARG A 137 -3.53 10.48 2.92
N ILE A 138 -2.50 10.52 2.08
CA ILE A 138 -1.63 9.41 1.70
C ILE A 138 -0.22 9.72 2.16
N ILE A 139 0.37 8.86 2.97
CA ILE A 139 1.73 9.00 3.47
C ILE A 139 2.57 7.85 2.94
N ALA A 140 3.73 8.17 2.37
CA ALA A 140 4.72 7.21 1.93
C ALA A 140 5.85 7.11 2.95
N ILE A 141 6.20 5.89 3.36
CA ILE A 141 7.31 5.61 4.28
C ILE A 141 8.25 4.62 3.59
N GLU A 142 9.49 5.05 3.35
CA GLU A 142 10.60 4.20 2.94
C GLU A 142 11.30 3.61 4.16
N ASN A 143 11.52 2.30 4.18
CA ASN A 143 12.08 1.64 5.34
C ASN A 143 13.57 1.39 5.14
N LYS A 144 14.41 2.08 5.91
CA LYS A 144 15.86 1.89 5.90
C LYS A 144 16.42 1.67 7.31
N PRO A 145 16.41 0.43 7.83
CA PRO A 145 16.82 0.15 9.22
C PRO A 145 18.26 0.54 9.55
N ASP A 146 19.12 0.61 8.54
CA ASP A 146 20.55 0.91 8.63
C ASP A 146 20.84 2.14 7.76
N LEU A 147 20.20 3.26 8.11
CA LEU A 147 20.35 4.52 7.39
C LEU A 147 21.66 5.20 7.82
N ASP A 148 22.71 5.02 7.01
CA ASP A 148 23.95 5.80 7.07
C ASP A 148 24.01 6.84 5.93
N ALA A 149 25.05 7.69 5.92
CA ALA A 149 25.20 8.74 4.90
C ALA A 149 25.26 8.18 3.46
N SER A 150 25.77 6.96 3.27
CA SER A 150 25.81 6.31 1.96
C SER A 150 24.43 5.82 1.54
N ALA A 151 23.72 5.15 2.45
CA ALA A 151 22.36 4.69 2.26
C ALA A 151 21.40 5.87 1.98
N ALA A 152 21.58 6.99 2.69
CA ALA A 152 20.83 8.23 2.46
C ALA A 152 21.01 8.72 1.02
N ARG A 153 22.26 8.85 0.53
CA ARG A 153 22.54 9.27 -0.85
C ARG A 153 21.91 8.36 -1.92
N VAL A 154 21.92 7.04 -1.69
CA VAL A 154 21.28 6.09 -2.61
C VAL A 154 19.76 6.25 -2.61
N LEU A 155 19.17 6.45 -1.43
CA LEU A 155 17.73 6.64 -1.27
C LEU A 155 17.25 8.00 -1.83
N GLY A 156 18.11 9.02 -1.82
CA GLY A 156 17.80 10.39 -2.24
C GLY A 156 17.06 10.46 -3.58
N SER A 157 17.50 9.74 -4.60
CA SER A 157 16.86 9.74 -5.92
C SER A 157 15.38 9.30 -5.91
N GLN A 158 15.01 8.37 -5.03
CA GLN A 158 13.63 7.90 -4.89
C GLN A 158 12.77 8.91 -4.14
N LEU A 159 13.32 9.52 -3.09
CA LEU A 159 12.63 10.55 -2.31
C LEU A 159 12.45 11.83 -3.13
N GLU A 160 13.45 12.22 -3.91
CA GLU A 160 13.35 13.33 -4.85
C GLU A 160 12.24 13.11 -5.88
N TYR A 161 12.08 11.87 -6.38
CA TYR A 161 10.95 11.53 -7.24
C TYR A 161 9.62 11.69 -6.50
N ASP A 162 9.52 11.17 -5.27
CA ASP A 162 8.28 11.21 -4.50
C ASP A 162 7.85 12.65 -4.16
N VAL A 163 8.83 13.49 -3.79
CA VAL A 163 8.66 14.92 -3.54
C VAL A 163 8.27 15.62 -4.84
N ALA A 164 9.03 15.44 -5.92
CA ALA A 164 8.80 16.16 -7.18
C ALA A 164 7.44 15.82 -7.81
N VAL A 165 7.01 14.56 -7.79
CA VAL A 165 5.70 14.17 -8.33
C VAL A 165 4.57 14.49 -7.33
N SER A 166 4.86 14.44 -6.02
CA SER A 166 3.91 14.73 -4.94
C SER A 166 2.63 13.88 -5.02
N LEU A 167 2.80 12.56 -5.13
CA LEU A 167 1.67 11.60 -5.05
C LEU A 167 1.25 11.30 -3.61
N ALA A 168 2.14 11.49 -2.63
CA ALA A 168 1.82 11.40 -1.21
C ALA A 168 1.77 12.83 -0.64
N ASP A 169 0.97 13.03 0.41
CA ASP A 169 0.90 14.27 1.19
C ASP A 169 2.16 14.47 2.02
N GLU A 170 2.78 13.37 2.45
CA GLU A 170 4.07 13.36 3.15
C GLU A 170 4.90 12.16 2.71
N VAL A 171 6.21 12.36 2.72
CA VAL A 171 7.22 11.33 2.46
C VAL A 171 8.12 11.22 3.68
N TRP A 172 8.37 10.00 4.13
CA TRP A 172 9.17 9.70 5.32
C TRP A 172 10.20 8.62 5.04
N VAL A 173 11.30 8.66 5.79
CA VAL A 173 12.24 7.56 5.93
C VAL A 173 12.16 7.03 7.35
N ALA A 174 11.87 5.74 7.51
CA ALA A 174 11.91 5.07 8.80
C ALA A 174 13.24 4.32 8.97
N THR A 175 13.99 4.64 10.01
CA THR A 175 15.25 3.98 10.38
C THR A 175 15.22 3.44 11.80
N ARG A 176 16.19 2.60 12.18
CA ARG A 176 16.26 2.06 13.53
C ARG A 176 16.71 3.13 14.52
N ALA A 177 16.05 3.21 15.66
CA ALA A 177 16.52 4.00 16.78
C ALA A 177 17.90 3.51 17.26
N THR A 178 18.90 4.39 17.24
CA THR A 178 20.27 4.08 17.70
C THR A 178 20.55 4.65 19.09
N GLY A 179 19.63 5.46 19.63
CA GLY A 179 19.83 6.21 20.88
C GLY A 179 20.71 7.45 20.74
N ASN A 180 21.21 7.73 19.53
CA ASN A 180 21.98 8.93 19.20
C ASN A 180 21.14 9.85 18.33
N ALA A 181 21.43 11.16 18.38
CA ALA A 181 20.87 12.11 17.43
C ALA A 181 21.27 11.72 15.99
N VAL A 182 20.38 11.98 15.03
CA VAL A 182 20.65 11.79 13.60
C VAL A 182 21.85 12.62 13.18
N GLU A 183 22.84 11.98 12.55
CA GLU A 183 24.04 12.66 12.07
C GLU A 183 23.71 13.73 11.03
N PRO A 184 24.36 14.92 11.07
CA PRO A 184 24.15 15.98 10.08
C PRO A 184 24.22 15.52 8.62
N ALA A 185 25.15 14.61 8.31
CA ALA A 185 25.37 14.06 6.98
C ALA A 185 24.19 13.26 6.42
N LEU A 186 23.26 12.80 7.28
CA LEU A 186 22.02 12.15 6.84
C LEU A 186 21.04 13.16 6.23
N PHE A 187 21.01 14.39 6.74
CA PHE A 187 20.16 15.45 6.20
C PHE A 187 20.66 15.97 4.84
N GLU A 188 21.95 15.87 4.55
CA GLU A 188 22.51 16.25 3.24
C GLU A 188 22.13 15.27 2.12
N GLY A 189 21.83 14.01 2.47
CA GLY A 189 21.51 12.96 1.50
C GLY A 189 20.02 12.78 1.19
N VAL A 190 19.14 13.51 1.90
CA VAL A 190 17.69 13.35 1.86
C VAL A 190 17.03 14.69 1.52
N PRO A 191 15.98 14.75 0.67
CA PRO A 191 15.25 15.98 0.41
C PRO A 191 14.75 16.63 1.70
N ILE A 192 14.83 17.97 1.79
CA ILE A 192 14.44 18.72 2.99
C ILE A 192 12.94 18.57 3.34
N GLU A 193 12.12 18.21 2.35
CA GLU A 193 10.69 17.94 2.49
C GLU A 193 10.41 16.59 3.16
N ALA A 194 11.34 15.63 3.11
CA ALA A 194 11.13 14.29 3.62
C ALA A 194 11.41 14.22 5.14
N GLY A 195 10.47 13.62 5.87
CA GLY A 195 10.60 13.38 7.30
C GLY A 195 11.49 12.18 7.64
N ILE A 196 11.98 12.12 8.87
CA ILE A 196 12.79 11.00 9.38
C ILE A 196 12.18 10.48 10.69
N LEU A 197 11.89 9.18 10.73
CA LEU A 197 11.40 8.44 11.89
C LEU A 197 12.49 7.51 12.43
N ALA A 198 12.78 7.60 13.73
CA ALA A 198 13.55 6.61 14.44
C ALA A 198 12.60 5.60 15.11
N LEU A 199 12.48 4.42 14.50
CA LEU A 199 11.65 3.31 14.98
C LEU A 199 12.44 2.42 15.94
N GLU A 200 11.88 2.15 17.13
CA GLU A 200 12.29 1.05 18.00
C GLU A 200 11.40 -0.16 17.68
N PRO A 201 11.88 -1.12 16.87
CA PRO A 201 11.03 -2.17 16.35
C PRO A 201 10.53 -3.08 17.47
N ALA A 202 11.30 -3.36 18.51
CA ALA A 202 10.87 -4.27 19.57
C ALA A 202 9.71 -3.69 20.39
N ALA A 203 9.76 -2.40 20.70
CA ALA A 203 8.72 -1.70 21.47
C ALA A 203 7.51 -1.26 20.62
N LEU A 204 7.63 -1.24 19.28
CA LEU A 204 6.64 -0.63 18.38
C LEU A 204 6.37 0.83 18.76
N THR A 205 7.45 1.60 18.92
CA THR A 205 7.41 3.04 19.16
C THR A 205 8.31 3.73 18.13
N ALA A 206 7.99 4.96 17.75
CA ALA A 206 8.84 5.77 16.90
C ALA A 206 8.91 7.20 17.43
N THR A 207 10.04 7.85 17.21
CA THR A 207 10.25 9.29 17.43
C THR A 207 10.48 9.98 16.09
N VAL A 208 10.06 11.24 16.00
CA VAL A 208 10.33 12.09 14.84
C VAL A 208 11.68 12.76 15.04
N GLU A 209 12.64 12.44 14.18
CA GLU A 209 13.95 13.09 14.15
C GLU A 209 13.95 14.30 13.22
N TRP A 210 13.11 14.26 12.18
CA TRP A 210 12.86 15.37 11.27
C TRP A 210 11.43 15.37 10.80
N TYR A 211 10.78 16.54 10.86
CA TYR A 211 9.39 16.70 10.44
C TYR A 211 9.32 16.87 8.92
N PRO A 212 8.40 16.16 8.24
CA PRO A 212 8.19 16.33 6.81
C PRO A 212 7.52 17.66 6.52
N ARG A 213 7.53 18.05 5.25
CA ARG A 213 6.62 19.07 4.72
C ARG A 213 5.41 18.42 4.08
N THR A 214 4.26 19.07 4.21
CA THR A 214 3.09 18.74 3.39
C THR A 214 3.39 19.09 1.93
N LEU A 215 3.24 18.12 1.05
CA LEU A 215 3.52 18.26 -0.38
C LEU A 215 2.30 18.82 -1.14
N PRO A 216 2.51 19.56 -2.24
CA PRO A 216 1.43 20.18 -3.02
C PRO A 216 0.76 19.15 -3.94
N VAL A 217 -0.08 18.28 -3.37
CA VAL A 217 -0.74 17.18 -4.10
C VAL A 217 -1.75 17.67 -5.14
N ALA A 218 -2.28 18.88 -5.00
CA ALA A 218 -3.24 19.51 -5.92
C ALA A 218 -2.59 20.35 -7.03
N GLU A 219 -1.28 20.60 -6.96
CA GLU A 219 -0.54 21.33 -7.99
C GLU A 219 0.09 20.36 -9.01
N PRO A 220 0.47 20.82 -10.21
CA PRO A 220 1.19 19.98 -11.17
C PRO A 220 2.47 19.40 -10.55
N GLY A 221 2.66 18.09 -10.69
CA GLY A 221 3.90 17.43 -10.30
C GLY A 221 4.96 17.55 -11.38
N THR A 222 6.23 17.31 -11.04
CA THR A 222 7.33 17.23 -11.99
C THR A 222 7.90 15.82 -12.03
N ARG A 223 8.05 15.26 -13.23
CA ARG A 223 8.69 13.96 -13.44
C ARG A 223 9.99 14.16 -14.22
N ILE A 224 11.10 13.77 -13.60
CA ILE A 224 12.39 13.73 -14.26
C ILE A 224 12.45 12.49 -15.15
N LEU A 225 12.60 12.70 -16.45
CA LEU A 225 12.70 11.64 -17.46
C LEU A 225 14.14 11.20 -17.69
N GLU A 226 15.07 12.14 -17.57
CA GLU A 226 16.48 11.92 -17.83
C GLU A 226 17.30 12.83 -16.92
N ARG A 227 18.24 12.23 -16.19
CA ARG A 227 19.32 12.96 -15.54
C ARG A 227 20.57 12.71 -16.36
N PRO A 228 21.23 13.76 -16.86
CA PRO A 228 22.53 13.59 -17.50
C PRO A 228 23.52 13.03 -16.46
N ASP A 229 24.39 12.11 -16.90
CA ASP A 229 25.31 11.37 -16.01
C ASP A 229 26.31 12.28 -15.27
N GLY A 230 26.50 13.51 -15.75
CA GLY A 230 27.22 14.57 -15.05
C GLY A 230 28.73 14.39 -15.07
N GLY A 231 29.42 15.39 -15.64
CA GLY A 231 30.86 15.60 -15.48
C GLY A 231 31.13 17.10 -15.32
N ALA A 232 32.33 17.50 -14.89
CA ALA A 232 32.68 18.91 -14.64
C ALA A 232 32.54 19.85 -15.86
N ARG A 233 32.22 19.30 -17.05
CA ARG A 233 32.00 20.02 -18.31
C ARG A 233 30.69 19.63 -19.00
N ASP A 234 29.82 18.86 -18.35
CA ASP A 234 28.54 18.46 -18.92
C ASP A 234 27.48 19.53 -18.64
N GLY A 235 27.12 20.28 -19.68
CA GLY A 235 26.07 21.30 -19.65
C GLY A 235 24.71 20.81 -20.15
N SER A 236 24.52 19.49 -20.26
CA SER A 236 23.26 18.91 -20.74
C SER A 236 22.12 19.23 -19.78
N ALA A 237 20.97 19.64 -20.31
CA ALA A 237 19.78 19.89 -19.51
C ALA A 237 19.10 18.57 -19.14
N ALA A 238 18.66 18.44 -17.88
CA ALA A 238 17.76 17.36 -17.50
C ALA A 238 16.44 17.48 -18.28
N ARG A 239 15.87 16.34 -18.68
CA ARG A 239 14.54 16.30 -19.30
C ARG A 239 13.51 16.01 -18.24
N PHE A 240 12.42 16.76 -18.26
CA PHE A 240 11.30 16.56 -17.36
C PHE A 240 9.98 16.79 -18.09
N GLU A 241 8.91 16.28 -17.50
CA GLU A 241 7.53 16.57 -17.90
C GLU A 241 6.70 16.92 -16.67
N TYR A 242 5.64 17.70 -16.89
CA TYR A 242 4.65 17.96 -15.86
C TYR A 242 3.64 16.81 -15.79
N VAL A 243 3.14 16.57 -14.59
CA VAL A 243 2.04 15.64 -14.33
C VAL A 243 0.84 16.46 -13.89
N ASP A 244 -0.22 16.43 -14.69
CA ASP A 244 -1.41 17.21 -14.43
C ASP A 244 -2.08 16.82 -13.09
N PRO A 245 -2.68 17.79 -12.37
CA PRO A 245 -3.36 17.53 -11.09
C PRO A 245 -4.42 16.43 -11.15
N GLU A 246 -5.20 16.35 -12.24
CA GLU A 246 -6.22 15.33 -12.42
C GLU A 246 -5.60 13.92 -12.51
N THR A 247 -4.51 13.78 -13.27
CA THR A 247 -3.76 12.51 -13.34
C THR A 247 -3.19 12.12 -11.97
N LYS A 248 -2.74 13.09 -11.16
CA LYS A 248 -2.30 12.84 -9.78
C LYS A 248 -3.47 12.37 -8.91
N ALA A 249 -4.62 13.03 -8.97
CA ALA A 249 -5.80 12.66 -8.20
C ALA A 249 -6.28 11.23 -8.51
N GLU A 250 -6.36 10.87 -9.79
CA GLU A 250 -6.72 9.51 -10.22
C GLU A 250 -5.69 8.47 -9.76
N THR A 251 -4.40 8.79 -9.89
CA THR A 251 -3.32 7.90 -9.44
C THR A 251 -3.35 7.70 -7.93
N ARG A 252 -3.59 8.77 -7.17
CA ARG A 252 -3.75 8.74 -5.71
C ARG A 252 -4.91 7.85 -5.28
N LEU A 253 -6.07 8.03 -5.92
CA LEU A 253 -7.24 7.20 -5.64
C LEU A 253 -6.97 5.72 -5.97
N ALA A 254 -6.30 5.43 -7.09
CA ALA A 254 -5.92 4.06 -7.44
C ALA A 254 -4.91 3.44 -6.46
N ILE A 255 -3.99 4.23 -5.90
CA ILE A 255 -3.09 3.79 -4.83
C ILE A 255 -3.91 3.45 -3.57
N ALA A 256 -4.83 4.33 -3.18
CA ALA A 256 -5.66 4.15 -2.00
C ALA A 256 -6.56 2.91 -2.11
N GLU A 257 -7.22 2.70 -3.25
CA GLU A 257 -8.02 1.51 -3.56
C GLU A 257 -7.20 0.21 -3.43
N ARG A 258 -5.96 0.22 -3.90
CA ARG A 258 -5.05 -0.94 -3.76
C ARG A 258 -4.58 -1.15 -2.32
N ALA A 259 -4.36 -0.08 -1.57
CA ALA A 259 -4.06 -0.16 -0.14
C ALA A 259 -5.24 -0.69 0.66
N TYR A 260 -6.45 -0.24 0.33
CA TYR A 260 -7.70 -0.73 0.88
C TYR A 260 -7.88 -2.23 0.60
N GLU A 261 -7.58 -2.74 -0.59
CA GLU A 261 -7.70 -4.18 -0.84
C GLU A 261 -6.59 -4.98 -0.12
N ARG A 262 -5.32 -4.66 -0.39
CA ARG A 262 -4.20 -5.53 -0.03
C ARG A 262 -3.84 -5.46 1.46
N GLY A 263 -3.84 -4.24 2.02
CA GLY A 263 -3.24 -3.97 3.32
C GLY A 263 -1.77 -4.42 3.42
N TRP A 264 -1.21 -4.43 4.63
CA TRP A 264 0.20 -4.83 4.83
C TRP A 264 0.38 -6.33 5.11
N ARG A 265 -0.70 -7.03 5.51
CA ARG A 265 -0.67 -8.48 5.81
C ARG A 265 -0.67 -9.37 4.56
N SER A 266 -0.72 -8.78 3.36
CA SER A 266 -0.60 -9.47 2.07
C SER A 266 0.80 -10.04 1.80
N PHE A 267 1.76 -9.94 2.74
CA PHE A 267 3.06 -10.60 2.61
C PHE A 267 2.93 -12.11 2.44
N VAL A 268 1.86 -12.71 2.98
CA VAL A 268 1.60 -14.16 2.89
C VAL A 268 1.35 -14.62 1.46
N ASP A 269 0.83 -13.73 0.60
CA ASP A 269 0.47 -14.03 -0.80
C ASP A 269 1.70 -14.34 -1.67
N THR A 270 2.86 -13.80 -1.28
CA THR A 270 4.15 -14.01 -1.96
C THR A 270 5.03 -15.04 -1.26
N MET A 271 4.52 -15.69 -0.22
CA MET A 271 5.24 -16.70 0.55
C MET A 271 4.74 -18.09 0.18
N ARG A 272 5.39 -19.11 0.74
CA ARG A 272 4.97 -20.51 0.68
C ARG A 272 4.26 -20.93 1.98
N PRO A 273 3.03 -20.44 2.26
CA PRO A 273 2.29 -20.88 3.44
C PRO A 273 1.92 -22.36 3.36
N ASP A 274 1.97 -22.96 2.17
CA ASP A 274 1.83 -24.39 1.89
C ASP A 274 3.07 -25.23 2.26
N CYS A 275 4.14 -24.59 2.73
CA CYS A 275 5.31 -25.27 3.28
C CYS A 275 5.02 -25.70 4.72
N ARG A 276 5.35 -26.96 5.06
CA ARG A 276 5.31 -27.51 6.41
C ARG A 276 6.09 -26.67 7.43
N GLY A 277 7.16 -26.01 6.97
CA GLY A 277 7.99 -25.15 7.79
C GLY A 277 7.46 -23.73 8.02
N PHE A 278 6.35 -23.34 7.36
CA PHE A 278 5.76 -22.00 7.50
C PHE A 278 5.01 -21.86 8.82
N GLN A 279 5.33 -20.83 9.60
CA GLN A 279 4.67 -20.52 10.85
C GLN A 279 4.41 -19.01 10.97
N LEU A 280 3.30 -18.64 11.61
CA LEU A 280 3.12 -17.29 12.13
C LEU A 280 3.44 -17.29 13.63
N ARG A 281 4.41 -16.47 14.04
CA ARG A 281 4.83 -16.35 15.45
C ARG A 281 4.62 -14.94 15.95
N ALA A 282 4.11 -14.80 17.17
CA ALA A 282 4.03 -13.53 17.90
C ALA A 282 4.92 -13.59 19.15
N ARG A 283 6.24 -13.54 18.97
CA ARG A 283 7.20 -13.64 20.10
C ARG A 283 6.98 -12.57 21.16
N ASP A 284 6.51 -11.39 20.75
CA ASP A 284 6.22 -10.25 21.61
C ASP A 284 4.71 -10.14 21.97
N GLY A 285 3.87 -11.08 21.51
CA GLY A 285 2.41 -11.03 21.69
C GLY A 285 1.68 -9.94 20.90
N THR A 286 2.39 -9.01 20.26
CA THR A 286 1.82 -7.82 19.61
C THR A 286 1.60 -7.99 18.11
N GLN A 287 2.35 -8.87 17.46
CA GLN A 287 2.33 -9.05 16.01
C GLN A 287 2.67 -10.47 15.56
N LEU A 288 1.85 -11.01 14.67
CA LEU A 288 2.18 -12.24 13.94
C LEU A 288 3.18 -11.93 12.82
N ARG A 289 4.36 -12.54 12.90
CA ARG A 289 5.42 -12.46 11.89
C ARG A 289 5.65 -13.84 11.26
N PRO A 290 5.96 -13.88 9.96
CA PRO A 290 6.26 -15.14 9.27
C PRO A 290 7.61 -15.69 9.74
N HIS A 291 7.67 -17.00 9.95
CA HIS A 291 8.84 -17.70 10.47
C HIS A 291 8.99 -19.04 9.78
N CYS A 292 10.20 -19.34 9.32
CA CYS A 292 10.54 -20.65 8.78
C CYS A 292 11.14 -21.51 9.89
N SER A 293 10.49 -22.62 10.25
CA SER A 293 11.02 -23.52 11.29
C SER A 293 12.29 -24.24 10.86
N ALA A 294 12.44 -24.57 9.58
CA ALA A 294 13.65 -25.22 9.03
C ALA A 294 14.86 -24.29 9.13
N LYS A 295 14.70 -22.99 8.82
CA LYS A 295 15.78 -21.99 8.86
C LYS A 295 15.92 -21.28 10.21
N GLY A 296 14.99 -21.49 11.14
CA GLY A 296 15.01 -20.89 12.48
C GLY A 296 14.85 -19.36 12.54
N ARG A 297 14.42 -18.71 11.44
CA ARG A 297 14.37 -17.23 11.32
C ARG A 297 13.14 -16.72 10.58
N CYS A 298 13.00 -15.39 10.50
CA CYS A 298 11.94 -14.74 9.73
C CYS A 298 11.99 -15.20 8.26
N GLN A 299 10.84 -15.57 7.71
CA GLN A 299 10.76 -15.98 6.32
C GLN A 299 10.75 -14.77 5.40
N THR A 300 11.47 -14.86 4.28
CA THR A 300 11.44 -13.89 3.19
C THR A 300 10.97 -14.55 1.90
N ALA A 301 10.36 -13.78 1.00
CA ALA A 301 9.95 -14.30 -0.30
C ALA A 301 11.16 -14.70 -1.17
N ALA A 302 12.31 -14.04 -1.02
CA ALA A 302 13.52 -14.38 -1.77
C ALA A 302 14.03 -15.78 -1.42
N GLU A 303 14.15 -16.09 -0.12
CA GLU A 303 14.75 -17.35 0.33
C GLU A 303 13.76 -18.51 0.37
N CYS A 304 12.49 -18.24 0.62
CA CYS A 304 11.44 -19.25 0.74
C CYS A 304 10.47 -19.16 -0.44
N SER A 305 11.04 -19.13 -1.66
CA SER A 305 10.34 -19.20 -2.94
C SER A 305 10.33 -20.63 -3.50
N GLY A 306 9.94 -20.79 -4.77
CA GLY A 306 9.87 -22.09 -5.45
C GLY A 306 11.17 -22.87 -5.51
N SER A 307 12.34 -22.21 -5.42
CA SER A 307 13.66 -22.85 -5.46
C SER A 307 14.23 -23.22 -4.08
N CYS A 308 13.46 -23.06 -3.00
CA CYS A 308 13.93 -23.34 -1.65
C CYS A 308 14.20 -24.85 -1.45
N PRO A 309 15.44 -25.29 -1.14
CA PRO A 309 15.76 -26.71 -0.96
C PRO A 309 15.13 -27.32 0.29
N GLU A 310 14.83 -26.48 1.29
CA GLU A 310 14.13 -26.86 2.53
C GLU A 310 12.60 -26.90 2.37
N PHE A 311 12.07 -26.69 1.16
CA PHE A 311 10.63 -26.70 0.95
C PHE A 311 10.09 -28.12 1.08
N GLU A 312 9.23 -28.32 2.07
CA GLU A 312 8.40 -29.52 2.20
C GLU A 312 6.93 -29.10 2.14
N PRO A 313 6.11 -29.64 1.22
CA PRO A 313 4.68 -29.35 1.23
C PRO A 313 4.03 -29.88 2.52
N GLU A 314 2.96 -29.22 2.94
CA GLU A 314 2.13 -29.73 4.03
C GLU A 314 1.70 -31.18 3.78
N PRO A 315 1.87 -32.08 4.77
CA PRO A 315 1.39 -33.46 4.65
C PRO A 315 -0.10 -33.51 4.31
N PRO A 316 -0.54 -34.34 3.33
CA PRO A 316 -1.95 -34.39 2.92
C PRO A 316 -2.92 -34.65 4.08
N GLY A 317 -2.53 -35.52 5.02
CA GLY A 317 -3.33 -35.84 6.21
C GLY A 317 -3.49 -34.70 7.22
N TRP A 318 -2.81 -33.55 7.04
CA TRP A 318 -3.08 -32.36 7.85
C TRP A 318 -4.30 -31.58 7.32
N ARG A 319 -4.56 -31.62 6.02
CA ARG A 319 -5.64 -30.85 5.39
C ARG A 319 -7.04 -31.40 5.67
N THR A 320 -7.10 -32.68 6.01
CA THR A 320 -8.32 -33.38 6.39
C THR A 320 -8.66 -33.25 7.87
N ARG A 321 -7.76 -32.65 8.67
CA ARG A 321 -8.04 -32.36 10.07
C ARG A 321 -9.04 -31.22 10.13
N GLY A 322 -10.03 -31.31 11.01
CA GLY A 322 -11.00 -30.25 11.22
C GLY A 322 -10.40 -29.03 11.91
N TRP A 323 -11.27 -28.19 12.47
CA TRP A 323 -10.87 -27.03 13.25
C TRP A 323 -9.81 -27.40 14.34
N PRO A 324 -8.73 -26.61 14.53
CA PRO A 324 -8.50 -25.27 13.98
C PRO A 324 -7.66 -25.21 12.69
N ILE A 325 -7.32 -26.34 12.06
CA ILE A 325 -6.43 -26.40 10.89
C ILE A 325 -7.12 -27.00 9.66
N GLU A 326 -8.43 -26.79 9.55
CA GLU A 326 -9.21 -27.19 8.39
C GLU A 326 -8.58 -26.66 7.09
N GLY A 327 -8.32 -27.57 6.14
CA GLY A 327 -7.61 -27.24 4.90
C GLY A 327 -6.09 -27.03 5.05
N GLY A 328 -5.52 -27.31 6.23
CA GLY A 328 -4.09 -27.25 6.55
C GLY A 328 -3.66 -26.00 7.32
N PRO A 329 -2.53 -26.04 8.06
CA PRO A 329 -2.01 -24.89 8.82
C PRO A 329 -1.82 -23.60 8.00
N GLY A 330 -1.38 -23.71 6.76
CA GLY A 330 -1.14 -22.62 5.83
C GLY A 330 -2.42 -21.95 5.38
N THR A 331 -3.48 -22.73 5.13
CA THR A 331 -4.82 -22.20 4.90
C THR A 331 -5.32 -21.44 6.12
N ARG A 332 -5.11 -21.99 7.33
CA ARG A 332 -5.45 -21.29 8.57
C ARG A 332 -4.66 -19.99 8.76
N CYS A 333 -3.37 -19.99 8.43
CA CYS A 333 -2.53 -18.78 8.51
C CYS A 333 -3.01 -17.69 7.56
N ARG A 334 -3.37 -18.06 6.32
CA ARG A 334 -3.96 -17.12 5.34
C ARG A 334 -5.25 -16.52 5.87
N GLN A 335 -6.20 -17.35 6.30
CA GLN A 335 -7.47 -16.90 6.89
C GLN A 335 -7.26 -15.97 8.09
N LEU A 336 -6.33 -16.30 9.00
CA LEU A 336 -6.06 -15.46 10.17
C LEU A 336 -5.55 -14.07 9.78
N LEU A 337 -4.71 -13.97 8.75
CA LEU A 337 -4.20 -12.69 8.27
C LEU A 337 -5.28 -11.90 7.52
N GLU A 338 -6.12 -12.59 6.74
CA GLU A 338 -7.30 -12.03 6.08
C GLU A 338 -8.31 -11.46 7.08
N ASP A 339 -8.64 -12.20 8.14
CA ASP A 339 -9.52 -11.74 9.21
C ASP A 339 -8.98 -10.48 9.88
N ARG A 340 -7.68 -10.48 10.21
CA ARG A 340 -7.03 -9.30 10.81
C ARG A 340 -6.99 -8.11 9.86
N ARG A 341 -6.87 -8.36 8.55
CA ARG A 341 -6.99 -7.34 7.52
C ARG A 341 -8.43 -6.80 7.49
N ARG A 342 -9.44 -7.65 7.41
CA ARG A 342 -10.87 -7.26 7.39
C ARG A 342 -11.26 -6.38 8.59
N ARG A 343 -10.77 -6.68 9.80
CA ARG A 343 -11.01 -5.86 11.00
C ARG A 343 -10.58 -4.38 10.89
N ARG A 344 -9.75 -4.04 9.90
CA ARG A 344 -9.31 -2.67 9.62
C ARG A 344 -10.13 -1.97 8.53
N ARG A 345 -11.23 -2.56 8.08
CA ARG A 345 -12.14 -2.01 7.06
C ARG A 345 -13.56 -1.97 7.67
N PRO A 346 -13.91 -0.87 8.37
CA PRO A 346 -15.22 -0.73 8.98
C PRO A 346 -16.34 -0.89 7.94
N GLY A 347 -17.38 -1.64 8.26
CA GLY A 347 -18.52 -1.88 7.36
C GLY A 347 -18.42 -3.13 6.47
N LEU A 348 -17.30 -3.87 6.48
CA LEU A 348 -17.13 -5.12 5.73
C LEU A 348 -17.49 -6.40 6.49
#